data_AF-A0A930MGU2-F1
#
_entry.id   AF-A0A930MGU2-F1
#
_cell.length_a   1.000
_cell.length_b   1.000
_cell.length_c   1.000
_cell.angle_alpha   90.00
_cell.angle_beta   90.00
_cell.angle_gamma   90.00
#
_symmetry.space_group_name_H-M   'P 1'
#
loop_
_entity.id
_entity.type
_entity.pdbx_description
1 polymer ?
#
loop_
_entity_poly.entity_id
_entity_poly.type
_entity_poly.pdbx_seq_one_letter_code
_entity_poly.pdbx_strand_id
1 'polypeptide(L)'
;MKRQKHVHKKGNVRLKKEVVLSPKSQNTGFPIFRFDRIDKQGAFAFDTTRTDFKHKDFLDKMIAYSQMTWAEIARQTHDSGKSKHHYVKEIQRFSPAARERLKSLKLEDFSDDLFSFALNNKLRIIGLRLDDHFHVLWYDSEHLVYPSVKKHT
;
A
#
# COMPACT_ATOMS: atom_id res chain seq x y z
N MET A 1 15.21 -44.52 -55.85
CA MET A 1 14.06 -43.83 -55.20
C MET A 1 13.46 -44.83 -54.20
N LYS A 2 13.29 -44.59 -52.90
CA LYS A 2 12.76 -43.43 -52.17
C LYS A 2 13.52 -43.25 -50.84
N ARG A 3 13.93 -42.01 -50.52
CA ARG A 3 14.44 -41.59 -49.21
C ARG A 3 13.28 -41.52 -48.21
N GLN A 4 13.36 -42.26 -47.11
CA GLN A 4 12.45 -42.07 -45.96
C GLN A 4 12.92 -40.87 -45.13
N LYS A 5 12.01 -39.91 -44.92
CA LYS A 5 12.23 -38.69 -44.16
C LYS A 5 12.15 -38.98 -42.66
N HIS A 6 13.24 -38.73 -41.93
CA HIS A 6 13.19 -38.60 -40.47
C HIS A 6 12.48 -37.30 -40.08
N VAL A 7 11.37 -37.42 -39.34
CA VAL A 7 10.70 -36.28 -38.72
C VAL A 7 11.14 -36.22 -37.25
N HIS A 8 12.05 -35.30 -36.93
CA HIS A 8 12.33 -34.93 -35.54
C HIS A 8 11.28 -33.91 -35.06
N LYS A 9 10.29 -34.39 -34.31
CA LYS A 9 9.44 -33.52 -33.48
C LYS A 9 10.25 -33.08 -32.26
N LYS A 10 10.88 -31.90 -32.31
CA LYS A 10 11.35 -31.21 -31.11
C LYS A 10 10.14 -30.55 -30.43
N GLY A 11 9.62 -31.19 -29.39
CA GLY A 11 8.62 -30.61 -28.52
C GLY A 11 9.21 -29.40 -27.78
N ASN A 12 8.53 -28.27 -27.86
CA ASN A 12 8.83 -27.08 -27.08
C ASN A 12 8.56 -27.40 -25.60
N VAL A 13 9.61 -27.67 -24.82
CA VAL A 13 9.50 -27.74 -23.35
C VAL A 13 9.37 -26.31 -22.86
N ARG A 14 8.12 -25.90 -22.60
CA ARG A 14 7.82 -24.64 -21.92
C ARG A 14 8.35 -24.74 -20.50
N LEU A 15 9.47 -24.07 -20.20
CA LEU A 15 9.96 -23.89 -18.84
C LEU A 15 8.81 -23.32 -18.01
N LYS A 16 8.27 -24.13 -17.09
CA LYS A 16 7.31 -23.64 -16.09
C LYS A 16 8.07 -22.63 -15.24
N LYS A 17 7.72 -21.36 -15.38
CA LYS A 17 8.07 -20.34 -14.38
C LYS A 17 7.54 -20.85 -13.05
N GLU A 18 8.42 -21.26 -12.15
CA GLU A 18 8.05 -21.44 -10.75
C GLU A 18 7.59 -20.07 -10.26
N VAL A 19 6.29 -19.95 -10.07
CA VAL A 19 5.72 -18.86 -9.30
C VAL A 19 6.19 -19.14 -7.87
N VAL A 20 7.24 -18.42 -7.45
CA VAL A 20 7.55 -18.28 -6.03
C VAL A 20 6.37 -17.54 -5.43
N LEU A 21 5.35 -18.29 -5.01
CA LEU A 21 4.33 -17.79 -4.12
C LEU A 21 5.08 -17.51 -2.82
N SER A 22 5.37 -16.24 -2.57
CA SER A 22 5.68 -15.80 -1.21
C SER A 22 4.59 -16.39 -0.29
N PRO A 23 4.96 -16.92 0.90
CA PRO A 23 3.97 -17.39 1.84
C PRO A 23 2.99 -16.24 2.05
N LYS A 24 1.70 -16.44 1.74
CA LYS A 24 0.67 -15.47 2.10
C LYS A 24 0.84 -15.24 3.60
N SER A 25 1.33 -14.07 4.00
CA SER A 25 1.45 -13.72 5.41
C SER A 25 0.09 -14.00 6.02
N GLN A 26 0.02 -14.97 6.93
CA GLN A 26 -1.19 -15.11 7.72
C GLN A 26 -1.34 -13.75 8.40
N ASN A 27 -2.49 -13.08 8.23
CA ASN A 27 -2.76 -11.74 8.80
C ASN A 27 -2.83 -11.77 10.35
N THR A 28 -2.19 -12.75 10.99
CA THR A 28 -2.11 -12.98 12.43
C THR A 28 -1.00 -12.18 13.09
N GLY A 29 -0.05 -11.62 12.33
CA GLY A 29 0.99 -10.73 12.83
C GLY A 29 0.45 -9.34 13.22
N PHE A 30 1.27 -8.61 13.97
CA PHE A 30 1.00 -7.24 14.43
C PHE A 30 1.77 -6.24 13.57
N PRO A 31 1.22 -5.04 13.27
CA PRO A 31 1.96 -3.99 12.59
C PRO A 31 3.19 -3.55 13.40
N ILE A 32 4.36 -3.58 12.75
CA ILE A 32 5.59 -2.98 13.22
C ILE A 32 5.77 -1.65 12.50
N PHE A 33 5.53 -0.56 13.21
CA PHE A 33 5.66 0.78 12.65
C PHE A 33 7.12 1.20 12.51
N ARG A 34 7.52 1.50 11.27
CA ARG A 34 8.87 1.93 10.91
C ARG A 34 8.81 3.35 10.37
N PHE A 35 9.63 4.23 10.93
CA PHE A 35 9.69 5.66 10.57
C PHE A 35 10.92 6.01 9.70
N ASP A 36 11.51 5.00 9.05
CA ASP A 36 12.71 5.07 8.23
C ASP A 36 12.47 5.55 6.79
N ARG A 37 11.20 5.68 6.38
CA ARG A 37 10.78 6.11 5.03
C ARG A 37 9.95 7.38 5.00
N ILE A 38 9.93 8.14 6.10
CA ILE A 38 9.19 9.40 6.17
C ILE A 38 9.64 10.33 5.02
N ASP A 39 8.67 10.77 4.22
CA ASP A 39 8.85 11.90 3.32
C ASP A 39 8.61 13.20 4.09
N LYS A 40 9.61 14.09 4.10
CA LYS A 40 9.54 15.40 4.77
C LYS A 40 9.23 16.55 3.82
N GLN A 41 8.85 16.26 2.58
CA GLN A 41 8.64 17.28 1.56
C GLN A 41 7.25 17.17 0.89
N GLY A 42 6.82 18.27 0.28
CA GLY A 42 5.57 18.34 -0.46
C GLY A 42 4.31 18.35 0.40
N ALA A 43 3.15 18.30 -0.25
CA ALA A 43 1.85 18.44 0.41
C ALA A 43 1.54 17.31 1.43
N PHE A 44 2.21 16.17 1.32
CA PHE A 44 2.02 14.98 2.16
C PHE A 44 3.18 14.74 3.13
N ALA A 45 4.06 15.73 3.28
CA ALA A 45 5.17 15.68 4.22
C ALA A 45 4.67 15.26 5.60
N PHE A 46 5.30 14.22 6.15
CA PHE A 46 5.13 13.85 7.54
C PHE A 46 6.05 14.75 8.39
N ASP A 47 5.52 15.91 8.75
CA ASP A 47 6.22 16.96 9.47
C ASP A 47 5.41 17.38 10.70
N THR A 48 6.04 17.27 11.87
CA THR A 48 5.45 17.56 13.18
C THR A 48 5.18 19.05 13.42
N THR A 49 5.73 19.92 12.58
CA THR A 49 5.54 21.37 12.66
C THR A 49 4.31 21.85 11.88
N ARG A 50 3.69 20.99 11.08
CA ARG A 50 2.49 21.33 10.32
C ARG A 50 1.32 21.68 11.24
N THR A 51 0.61 22.75 10.93
CA THR A 51 -0.56 23.21 11.69
C THR A 51 -1.75 22.25 11.63
N ASP A 52 -1.83 21.43 10.57
CA ASP A 52 -2.85 20.40 10.39
C ASP A 52 -2.45 19.03 10.94
N PHE A 53 -1.31 18.93 11.63
CA PHE A 53 -0.84 17.68 12.22
C PHE A 53 -1.61 17.36 13.51
N LYS A 54 -2.57 16.43 13.41
CA LYS A 54 -3.36 15.92 14.52
C LYS A 54 -2.56 14.86 15.29
N HIS A 55 -1.51 15.29 15.97
CA HIS A 55 -0.56 14.42 16.67
C HIS A 55 -1.24 13.45 17.65
N LYS A 56 -2.26 13.91 18.38
CA LYS A 56 -3.03 13.05 19.30
C LYS A 56 -3.75 11.92 18.55
N ASP A 57 -4.54 12.27 17.52
CA ASP A 57 -5.27 11.28 16.70
C ASP A 57 -4.32 10.26 16.07
N PHE A 58 -3.15 10.73 15.62
CA PHE A 58 -2.11 9.87 15.08
C PHE A 58 -1.57 8.92 16.16
N LEU A 59 -1.02 9.43 17.26
CA LEU A 59 -0.39 8.62 18.30
C LEU A 59 -1.36 7.62 18.93
N ASP A 60 -2.59 8.03 19.25
CA ASP A 60 -3.62 7.16 19.82
C ASP A 60 -3.90 5.98 18.89
N LYS A 61 -3.94 6.22 17.58
CA LYS A 61 -4.16 5.15 16.58
C LYS A 61 -2.96 4.24 16.41
N MET A 62 -1.74 4.78 16.42
CA MET A 62 -0.53 3.96 16.33
C MET A 62 -0.38 3.04 17.53
N ILE A 63 -0.69 3.54 18.74
CA ILE A 63 -0.72 2.74 19.98
C ILE A 63 -1.80 1.66 19.90
N ALA A 64 -3.01 2.01 19.46
CA ALA A 64 -4.09 1.03 19.34
C ALA A 64 -3.75 -0.07 18.31
N TYR A 65 -3.24 0.32 17.14
CA TYR A 65 -2.92 -0.63 16.07
C TYR A 65 -1.69 -1.48 16.36
N SER A 66 -0.72 -1.02 17.17
CA SER A 66 0.41 -1.86 17.59
C SER A 66 0.00 -2.99 18.54
N GLN A 67 -1.20 -2.92 19.10
CA GLN A 67 -1.80 -3.94 19.97
C GLN A 67 -2.86 -4.79 19.25
N MET A 68 -3.01 -4.63 17.94
CA MET A 68 -3.97 -5.36 17.12
C MET A 68 -3.25 -6.10 15.99
N THR A 69 -3.71 -7.30 15.68
CA THR A 69 -3.28 -8.02 14.49
C THR A 69 -3.75 -7.33 13.21
N TRP A 70 -3.06 -7.58 12.10
CA TRP A 70 -3.53 -7.13 10.78
C TRP A 70 -4.95 -7.58 10.46
N ALA A 71 -5.34 -8.78 10.90
CA ALA A 71 -6.70 -9.29 10.74
C ALA A 71 -7.74 -8.48 11.54
N GLU A 72 -7.43 -8.12 12.79
CA GLU A 72 -8.30 -7.27 13.61
C GLU A 72 -8.46 -5.88 13.01
N ILE A 73 -7.36 -5.28 12.54
CA ILE A 73 -7.42 -3.97 11.90
C ILE A 73 -8.20 -4.03 10.59
N ALA A 74 -7.98 -5.04 9.75
CA ALA A 74 -8.69 -5.20 8.48
C ALA A 74 -10.23 -5.35 8.65
N ARG A 75 -10.67 -5.91 9.78
CA ARG A 75 -12.09 -6.02 10.15
C ARG A 75 -12.73 -4.69 10.58
N GLN A 76 -11.95 -3.64 10.81
CA GLN A 76 -12.52 -2.31 11.04
C GLN A 76 -13.14 -1.80 9.72
N THR A 77 -14.46 -1.69 9.70
CA THR A 77 -15.22 -1.24 8.52
C THR A 77 -15.78 0.17 8.71
N HIS A 78 -16.10 0.84 7.60
CA HIS A 78 -17.03 1.97 7.59
C HIS A 78 -18.49 1.49 7.51
N ASP A 79 -19.44 2.43 7.64
CA ASP A 79 -20.90 2.25 7.71
C ASP A 79 -21.54 1.41 6.57
N SER A 80 -20.77 1.03 5.55
CA SER A 80 -21.19 0.20 4.42
C SER A 80 -20.49 -1.16 4.34
N GLY A 81 -19.87 -1.63 5.43
CA GLY A 81 -19.22 -2.95 5.51
C GLY A 81 -17.92 -3.09 4.68
N LYS A 82 -17.44 -2.00 4.07
CA LYS A 82 -16.15 -1.96 3.36
C LYS A 82 -15.02 -1.74 4.36
N SER A 83 -13.91 -2.46 4.17
CA SER A 83 -12.72 -2.29 5.00
C SER A 83 -12.24 -0.85 4.93
N LYS A 84 -11.99 -0.27 6.10
CA LYS A 84 -11.52 1.09 6.29
C LYS A 84 -10.08 1.27 5.77
N HIS A 85 -9.28 0.21 5.86
CA HIS A 85 -7.87 0.18 5.54
C HIS A 85 -7.66 -0.62 4.26
N HIS A 86 -6.83 -0.12 3.36
CA HIS A 86 -6.67 -0.77 2.06
C HIS A 86 -5.32 -0.48 1.45
N TYR A 87 -4.86 -1.43 0.64
CA TYR A 87 -3.82 -1.17 -0.34
C TYR A 87 -4.33 -0.13 -1.34
N VAL A 88 -3.51 0.89 -1.59
CA VAL A 88 -3.84 1.94 -2.54
C VAL A 88 -3.53 1.41 -3.93
N LYS A 89 -4.59 1.03 -4.65
CA LYS A 89 -4.48 0.46 -5.99
C LYS A 89 -4.35 1.57 -7.04
N GLU A 90 -3.75 1.24 -8.18
CA GLU A 90 -3.73 2.09 -9.38
C GLU A 90 -3.11 3.47 -9.14
N ILE A 91 -1.76 3.57 -9.19
CA ILE A 91 -1.04 4.86 -9.04
C ILE A 91 -1.61 5.97 -9.94
N GLN A 92 -2.19 5.62 -11.09
CA GLN A 92 -2.79 6.60 -12.01
C GLN A 92 -3.94 7.41 -11.39
N ARG A 93 -4.59 6.89 -10.34
CA ARG A 93 -5.64 7.59 -9.60
C ARG A 93 -5.09 8.47 -8.47
N PHE A 94 -3.79 8.41 -8.20
CA PHE A 94 -3.16 9.30 -7.24
C PHE A 94 -3.20 10.73 -7.77
N SER A 95 -3.27 11.69 -6.86
CA SER A 95 -3.12 13.09 -7.24
C SER A 95 -1.77 13.33 -7.94
N PRO A 96 -1.67 14.31 -8.85
CA PRO A 96 -0.40 14.64 -9.52
C PRO A 96 0.75 14.86 -8.53
N ALA A 97 0.48 15.55 -7.42
CA ALA A 97 1.47 15.77 -6.37
C ALA A 97 1.98 14.45 -5.77
N ALA A 98 1.10 13.47 -5.52
CA ALA A 98 1.50 12.20 -4.93
C ALA A 98 2.32 11.36 -5.92
N ARG A 99 1.95 11.36 -7.21
CA ARG A 99 2.73 10.67 -8.25
C ARG A 99 4.15 11.24 -8.38
N GLU A 100 4.28 12.57 -8.39
CA GLU A 100 5.58 13.24 -8.44
C GLU A 100 6.44 12.92 -7.21
N ARG A 101 5.83 12.83 -6.02
CA ARG A 101 6.55 12.40 -4.81
C ARG A 101 7.00 10.94 -4.90
N LEU A 102 6.17 9.99 -5.36
CA LEU A 102 6.59 8.59 -5.55
C LEU A 102 7.82 8.49 -6.47
N LYS A 103 7.79 9.20 -7.60
CA LYS A 103 8.91 9.27 -8.54
C LYS A 103 10.15 9.88 -7.91
N SER A 104 10.00 11.01 -7.22
CA SER A 104 11.11 11.69 -6.53
C SER A 104 11.78 10.81 -5.47
N LEU A 105 10.99 9.99 -4.78
CA LEU A 105 11.46 9.05 -3.77
C LEU A 105 11.92 7.70 -4.35
N LYS A 106 11.78 7.50 -5.67
CA LYS A 106 12.08 6.23 -6.37
C LYS A 106 11.30 5.04 -5.79
N LEU A 107 10.02 5.26 -5.49
CA LEU A 107 9.12 4.25 -4.91
C LEU A 107 8.07 3.73 -5.90
N GLU A 108 8.19 4.07 -7.19
CA GLU A 108 7.23 3.65 -8.23
C GLU A 108 7.12 2.13 -8.33
N ASP A 109 8.22 1.40 -8.15
CA ASP A 109 8.24 -0.08 -8.19
C ASP A 109 7.60 -0.74 -6.96
N PHE A 110 7.37 0.02 -5.88
CA PHE A 110 6.75 -0.47 -4.63
C PHE A 110 5.27 -0.09 -4.53
N SER A 111 4.64 0.27 -5.64
CA SER A 111 3.28 0.80 -5.63
C SER A 111 2.24 -0.18 -5.13
N ASP A 112 2.43 -1.47 -5.37
CA ASP A 112 1.50 -2.51 -4.95
C ASP A 112 1.54 -2.73 -3.43
N ASP A 113 2.62 -2.30 -2.77
CA ASP A 113 2.81 -2.37 -1.31
C ASP A 113 2.30 -1.13 -0.57
N LEU A 114 1.88 -0.08 -1.30
CA LEU A 114 1.32 1.12 -0.68
C LEU A 114 0.01 0.79 0.03
N PHE A 115 -0.04 1.07 1.31
CA PHE A 115 -1.17 0.80 2.19
C PHE A 115 -1.61 2.07 2.91
N SER A 116 -2.92 2.24 3.02
CA SER A 116 -3.57 3.40 3.62
C SER A 116 -4.27 3.01 4.92
N PHE A 117 -3.75 3.52 6.04
CA PHE A 117 -4.48 3.52 7.30
C PHE A 117 -5.42 4.72 7.36
N ALA A 118 -6.72 4.49 7.23
CA ALA A 118 -7.71 5.51 7.58
C ALA A 118 -7.88 5.65 9.09
N LEU A 119 -7.54 6.81 9.65
CA LEU A 119 -7.66 7.06 11.08
C LEU A 119 -9.05 7.58 11.43
N ASN A 120 -9.57 8.52 10.66
CA ASN A 120 -10.93 9.06 10.72
C ASN A 120 -11.52 9.24 9.30
N ASN A 121 -12.53 10.07 9.10
CA ASN A 121 -13.17 10.25 7.79
C ASN A 121 -12.19 10.72 6.70
N LYS A 122 -11.25 11.59 7.04
CA LYS A 122 -10.31 12.20 6.07
C LYS A 122 -8.87 11.79 6.29
N LEU A 123 -8.40 11.77 7.54
CA LEU A 123 -7.01 11.54 7.88
C LEU A 123 -6.57 10.13 7.46
N ARG A 124 -5.52 10.05 6.65
CA ARG A 124 -4.82 8.84 6.25
C ARG A 124 -3.35 8.91 6.65
N ILE A 125 -2.82 7.79 7.10
CA ILE A 125 -1.38 7.55 7.12
C ILE A 125 -1.09 6.55 6.01
N ILE A 126 -0.22 6.95 5.08
CA ILE A 126 0.15 6.13 3.93
C ILE A 126 1.59 5.65 4.14
N GLY A 127 1.83 4.39 3.81
CA GLY A 127 3.12 3.75 3.99
C GLY A 127 3.23 2.48 3.18
N LEU A 128 4.43 1.89 3.15
CA LEU A 128 4.66 0.60 2.52
C LEU A 128 4.40 -0.50 3.55
N ARG A 129 3.53 -1.45 3.21
CA ARG A 129 3.30 -2.64 4.01
C ARG A 129 4.09 -3.81 3.42
N LEU A 130 5.19 -4.14 4.07
CA LEU A 130 6.07 -5.25 3.72
C LEU A 130 6.00 -6.28 4.85
N ASP A 131 5.22 -7.34 4.63
CA ASP A 131 4.82 -8.30 5.67
C ASP A 131 4.16 -7.59 6.87
N ASP A 132 4.76 -7.74 8.06
CA ASP A 132 4.32 -7.09 9.29
C ASP A 132 4.85 -5.66 9.44
N HIS A 133 5.80 -5.24 8.62
CA HIS A 133 6.38 -3.90 8.72
C HIS A 133 5.54 -2.89 7.95
N PHE A 134 5.13 -1.84 8.64
CA PHE A 134 4.54 -0.67 8.02
C PHE A 134 5.54 0.49 8.04
N HIS A 135 6.15 0.75 6.90
CA HIS A 135 7.06 1.87 6.70
C HIS A 135 6.26 3.14 6.42
N VAL A 136 6.12 3.98 7.45
CA VAL A 136 5.40 5.25 7.38
C VAL A 136 6.05 6.15 6.33
N LEU A 137 5.25 6.63 5.38
CA LEU A 137 5.71 7.45 4.25
C LEU A 137 5.11 8.87 4.32
N TRP A 138 3.78 8.97 4.35
CA TRP A 138 3.05 10.24 4.22
C TRP A 138 1.98 10.43 5.28
N TYR A 139 1.78 11.71 5.61
CA TYR A 139 0.65 12.21 6.38
C TYR A 139 -0.32 12.92 5.42
N ASP A 140 -1.50 12.35 5.22
CA ASP A 140 -2.54 12.90 4.35
C ASP A 140 -3.77 13.28 5.18
N SER A 141 -3.81 14.54 5.60
CA SER A 141 -4.86 15.10 6.46
C SER A 141 -6.24 15.12 5.81
N GLU A 142 -6.30 15.24 4.49
CA GLU A 142 -7.50 15.58 3.73
C GLU A 142 -7.89 14.54 2.66
N HIS A 143 -7.28 13.34 2.68
CA HIS A 143 -7.51 12.27 1.70
C HIS A 143 -7.23 12.70 0.25
N LEU A 144 -6.15 13.45 0.06
CA LEU A 144 -5.74 14.04 -1.21
C LEU A 144 -4.71 13.22 -1.98
N VAL A 145 -4.09 12.20 -1.35
CA VAL A 145 -3.21 11.28 -2.08
C VAL A 145 -4.01 10.45 -3.07
N TYR A 146 -5.13 9.87 -2.61
CA TYR A 146 -6.02 9.01 -3.40
C TYR A 146 -7.47 9.48 -3.27
N PRO A 147 -7.84 10.61 -3.90
CA PRO A 147 -9.15 11.21 -3.71
C PRO A 147 -10.27 10.29 -4.22
N SER A 148 -11.36 10.20 -3.46
CA SER A 148 -12.56 9.51 -3.90
C SER A 148 -13.18 10.23 -5.09
N VAL A 149 -13.57 9.49 -6.13
CA VAL A 149 -14.39 10.03 -7.22
C VAL A 149 -15.71 10.49 -6.58
N LYS A 150 -15.96 11.80 -6.59
CA LYS A 150 -17.27 12.32 -6.16
C LYS A 150 -18.32 11.71 -7.09
N LYS A 151 -19.21 10.88 -6.54
CA LYS A 151 -20.48 10.62 -7.22
C LYS A 151 -21.26 11.93 -7.14
N HIS A 152 -21.65 12.48 -8.28
CA HIS A 152 -22.60 13.59 -8.30
C HIS A 152 -23.85 13.15 -7.55
N THR A 153 -24.08 13.76 -6.39
CA THR A 153 -25.41 13.87 -5.76
C THR A 153 -26.01 15.17 -6.23
#